data_AF-A0A821MIU3-F1
#
_entry.id   AF-A0A821MIU3-F1
#
_cell.length_a   1.000
_cell.length_b   1.000
_cell.length_c   1.000
_cell.angle_alpha   90.00
_cell.angle_beta   90.00
_cell.angle_gamma   90.00
#
_symmetry.space_group_name_H-M   'P 1'
#
loop_
_entity.id
_entity.type
_entity.pdbx_description
1 polymer ?
#
loop_
_entity_poly.entity_id
_entity_poly.type
_entity_poly.pdbx_seq_one_letter_code
_entity_poly.pdbx_strand_id
1 'polypeptide(L)'
;VKNCPASEHRSFEIRLFSSPNGVQNNNDDWPIRFILSSYYHTHGDLCIPDGKSSCDLCTITCTSCRKPVPYTKAHDSMTCAYTGNGYTRTHRDIAVINAMRAWMHLAPVSGASLGIGHCG
;
A
#
# COMPACT_ATOMS: atom_id res chain seq x y z
N VAL A 1 -1.85 -6.30 -4.64
CA VAL A 1 -2.88 -7.14 -5.31
C VAL A 1 -2.54 -7.29 -6.79
N LYS A 2 -2.51 -8.51 -7.34
CA LYS A 2 -2.17 -8.75 -8.75
C LYS A 2 -3.24 -8.11 -9.65
N ASN A 3 -2.83 -7.30 -10.63
CA ASN A 3 -3.70 -6.65 -11.61
C ASN A 3 -4.81 -5.73 -11.04
N CYS A 4 -4.66 -5.20 -9.82
CA CYS A 4 -5.62 -4.23 -9.27
C CYS A 4 -5.19 -2.81 -9.61
N PRO A 5 -5.99 -2.02 -10.35
CA PRO A 5 -5.72 -0.60 -10.57
C PRO A 5 -5.54 0.16 -9.25
N ALA A 6 -4.64 1.15 -9.25
CA ALA A 6 -4.40 1.99 -8.07
C ALA A 6 -5.68 2.66 -7.56
N SER A 7 -6.57 3.07 -8.46
CA SER A 7 -7.87 3.66 -8.14
C SER A 7 -8.81 2.69 -7.41
N GLU A 8 -8.86 1.43 -7.83
CA GLU A 8 -9.67 0.40 -7.17
C GLU A 8 -9.12 0.07 -5.79
N HIS A 9 -7.80 -0.09 -5.68
CA HIS A 9 -7.14 -0.30 -4.39
C HIS A 9 -7.40 0.86 -3.43
N ARG A 10 -7.24 2.11 -3.90
CA ARG A 10 -7.54 3.31 -3.11
C ARG A 10 -8.99 3.32 -2.65
N SER A 11 -9.92 2.98 -3.53
CA SER A 11 -11.35 2.97 -3.22
C SER A 11 -11.69 1.93 -2.15
N PHE A 12 -11.05 0.77 -2.19
CA PHE A 12 -11.18 -0.25 -1.15
C PHE A 12 -10.68 0.26 0.20
N GLU A 13 -9.48 0.85 0.25
CA GLU A 13 -8.90 1.42 1.48
C GLU A 13 -9.77 2.53 2.07
N ILE A 14 -10.29 3.45 1.25
CA ILE A 14 -11.23 4.49 1.69
C ILE A 14 -12.48 3.86 2.30
N ARG A 15 -13.04 2.83 1.64
CA ARG A 15 -14.24 2.13 2.10
C ARG A 15 -14.05 1.46 3.46
N LEU A 16 -12.84 0.96 3.76
CA LEU A 16 -12.54 0.43 5.09
C LEU A 16 -12.79 1.45 6.20
N PHE A 17 -12.66 2.75 5.93
CA PHE A 17 -12.86 3.81 6.92
C PHE A 17 -14.23 4.50 6.83
N SER A 18 -14.84 4.55 5.66
CA SER A 18 -16.14 5.23 5.47
C SER A 18 -17.36 4.33 5.62
N SER A 19 -17.31 3.10 5.09
CA SER A 19 -18.46 2.18 5.08
C SER A 19 -17.99 0.73 4.81
N PRO A 20 -17.30 0.10 5.77
CA PRO A 20 -16.85 -1.28 5.62
C PRO A 20 -18.04 -2.24 5.44
N ASN A 21 -17.78 -3.36 4.77
CA ASN A 21 -18.82 -4.35 4.51
C ASN A 21 -19.27 -5.04 5.80
N GLY A 22 -20.58 -5.24 5.94
CA GLY A 22 -21.15 -5.93 7.10
C GLY A 22 -21.23 -5.05 8.36
N VAL A 23 -21.14 -3.73 8.21
CA VAL A 23 -21.19 -2.76 9.30
C VAL A 23 -22.51 -2.01 9.29
N GLN A 24 -23.18 -1.97 10.44
CA GLN A 24 -24.36 -1.14 10.67
C GLN A 24 -23.99 0.17 11.38
N ASN A 25 -23.00 0.10 12.29
CA ASN A 25 -22.43 1.24 12.98
C ASN A 25 -20.93 1.33 12.71
N ASN A 26 -20.54 2.31 11.89
CA ASN A 26 -19.15 2.53 11.49
C ASN A 26 -18.21 2.90 12.66
N ASN A 27 -18.73 3.37 13.79
CA ASN A 27 -17.87 3.69 14.94
C ASN A 27 -17.62 2.46 15.81
N ASP A 28 -18.63 1.60 15.97
CA ASP A 28 -18.65 0.62 17.05
C ASP A 28 -18.45 -0.83 16.58
N ASP A 29 -18.92 -1.21 15.39
CA ASP A 29 -18.92 -2.62 14.97
C ASP A 29 -17.51 -3.13 14.61
N TRP A 30 -16.62 -2.22 14.15
CA TRP A 30 -15.26 -2.54 13.70
C TRP A 30 -14.25 -1.57 14.33
N PRO A 31 -13.92 -1.75 15.62
CA PRO A 31 -13.06 -0.84 16.37
C PRO A 31 -11.58 -0.95 15.97
N ILE A 32 -11.21 -2.03 15.27
CA ILE A 32 -9.85 -2.26 14.79
C ILE A 32 -9.89 -2.36 13.26
N ARG A 33 -9.12 -1.48 12.61
CA ARG A 33 -8.99 -1.43 11.15
C ARG A 33 -7.52 -1.42 10.78
N PHE A 34 -7.15 -2.30 9.86
CA PHE A 34 -5.81 -2.36 9.33
C PHE A 34 -5.79 -1.69 7.96
N ILE A 35 -4.91 -0.70 7.80
CA ILE A 35 -4.53 -0.21 6.47
C ILE A 35 -3.73 -1.32 5.82
N LEU A 36 -4.09 -1.72 4.60
CA LEU A 36 -3.29 -2.73 3.91
C LEU A 36 -2.03 -2.06 3.35
N SER A 37 -0.88 -2.35 3.94
CA SER A 37 0.41 -2.18 3.25
C SER A 37 0.57 -3.35 2.25
N SER A 38 -0.13 -3.29 1.12
CA SER A 38 -0.27 -4.43 0.22
C SER A 38 0.64 -4.32 -1.00
N TYR A 39 1.79 -4.98 -1.03
CA TYR A 39 2.69 -5.07 -2.19
C TYR A 39 1.99 -4.91 -3.55
N TYR A 40 2.44 -3.92 -4.33
CA TYR A 40 1.90 -3.65 -5.66
C TYR A 40 2.88 -4.22 -6.67
N HIS A 41 2.66 -5.48 -7.01
CA HIS A 41 3.37 -6.15 -8.08
C HIS A 41 2.71 -5.78 -9.41
N THR A 42 3.31 -4.87 -10.17
CA THR A 42 2.87 -4.57 -11.54
C THR A 42 3.13 -5.72 -12.51
N HIS A 43 3.99 -6.68 -12.14
CA HIS A 43 4.47 -7.74 -13.03
C HIS A 43 4.09 -9.16 -12.59
N GLY A 44 3.20 -9.30 -11.61
CA GLY A 44 2.75 -10.60 -11.11
C GLY A 44 3.82 -11.40 -10.37
N ASP A 45 4.90 -10.75 -9.95
CA ASP A 45 5.97 -11.35 -9.17
C ASP A 45 5.46 -11.68 -7.75
N LEU A 46 5.85 -12.83 -7.20
CA LEU A 46 5.50 -13.26 -5.82
C LEU A 46 6.65 -13.02 -4.82
N CYS A 47 7.65 -12.26 -5.24
CA CYS A 47 8.92 -12.10 -4.55
C CYS A 47 8.96 -10.81 -3.72
N ILE A 48 9.67 -10.86 -2.59
CA ILE A 48 9.85 -9.70 -1.71
C ILE A 48 11.10 -8.94 -2.17
N PRO A 49 11.02 -7.61 -2.39
CA PRO A 49 12.18 -6.80 -2.80
C PRO A 49 13.10 -6.46 -1.62
N ASP A 50 13.51 -7.48 -0.86
CA ASP A 50 14.43 -7.42 0.28
C ASP A 50 15.89 -7.66 -0.11
N GLY A 51 16.16 -7.88 -1.41
CA GLY A 51 17.47 -8.23 -1.95
C GLY A 51 17.86 -9.69 -1.75
N LYS A 52 16.99 -10.54 -1.18
CA LYS A 52 17.17 -11.99 -1.07
C LYS A 52 16.48 -12.76 -2.20
N SER A 53 15.50 -12.13 -2.85
CA SER A 53 14.80 -12.69 -4.02
C SER A 53 15.56 -12.51 -5.36
N SER A 54 16.88 -12.40 -5.34
CA SER A 54 17.69 -12.35 -6.57
C SER A 54 18.04 -13.77 -7.04
N CYS A 55 17.92 -14.04 -8.35
CA CYS A 55 18.38 -15.29 -8.94
C CYS A 55 19.89 -15.50 -8.78
N ASP A 56 20.67 -14.43 -8.63
CA ASP A 56 22.12 -14.50 -8.40
C ASP A 56 22.47 -15.11 -7.03
N LEU A 57 21.53 -15.09 -6.08
CA LEU A 57 21.68 -15.68 -4.75
C LEU A 57 21.15 -17.11 -4.67
N CYS A 58 20.63 -17.65 -5.76
CA CYS A 58 20.09 -19.00 -5.78
C CYS A 58 21.22 -20.04 -5.82
N THR A 59 21.18 -21.00 -4.90
CA THR A 59 22.24 -22.02 -4.74
C THR A 59 21.77 -23.47 -4.88
N ILE A 60 20.46 -23.73 -4.90
CA ILE A 60 19.90 -25.10 -4.88
C ILE A 60 19.14 -25.41 -6.19
N THR A 61 17.97 -24.81 -6.39
CA THR A 61 17.12 -25.09 -7.56
C THR A 61 16.78 -23.81 -8.30
N CYS A 62 17.64 -23.43 -9.25
CA CYS A 62 17.57 -22.12 -9.91
C CYS A 62 16.88 -22.13 -11.27
N THR A 63 16.58 -23.31 -11.82
CA THR A 63 15.88 -23.50 -13.11
C THR A 63 14.49 -22.90 -13.15
N SER A 64 13.83 -22.70 -12.00
CA SER A 64 12.54 -22.01 -11.89
C SER A 64 12.67 -20.51 -11.63
N CYS A 65 13.88 -19.99 -11.42
CA CYS A 65 14.12 -18.57 -11.19
C CYS A 65 14.06 -17.81 -12.52
N ARG A 66 12.97 -17.07 -12.74
CA ARG A 66 12.72 -16.40 -14.03
C ARG A 66 12.96 -14.90 -14.00
N LYS A 67 12.87 -14.27 -12.82
CA LYS A 67 12.98 -12.83 -12.65
C LYS A 67 13.61 -12.50 -11.30
N PRO A 68 14.79 -11.87 -11.25
CA PRO A 68 15.35 -11.38 -10.00
C PRO A 68 14.53 -10.17 -9.53
N VAL A 69 14.24 -10.10 -8.24
CA VAL A 69 13.68 -8.89 -7.61
C VAL A 69 14.78 -8.25 -6.75
N PRO A 70 15.36 -7.12 -7.21
CA PRO A 70 16.41 -6.44 -6.46
C PRO A 70 15.85 -5.83 -5.17
N TYR A 71 16.76 -5.45 -4.27
CA TYR A 71 16.40 -4.69 -3.08
C TYR A 71 15.73 -3.37 -3.48
N THR A 72 14.59 -3.09 -2.86
CA THR A 72 13.94 -1.79 -2.91
C THR A 72 13.71 -1.32 -1.48
N LYS A 73 14.00 -0.04 -1.21
CA LYS A 73 13.74 0.51 0.13
C LYS A 73 12.24 0.50 0.41
N ALA A 74 11.83 -0.14 1.51
CA ALA A 74 10.42 -0.26 1.90
C ALA A 74 9.80 1.09 2.29
N HIS A 75 10.57 1.96 2.95
CA HIS A 75 10.15 3.29 3.33
C HIS A 75 10.99 4.35 2.63
N ASP A 76 10.34 5.25 1.91
CA ASP A 76 10.99 6.47 1.45
C ASP A 76 10.02 7.66 1.51
N SER A 77 10.52 8.72 2.14
CA SER A 77 9.79 9.90 2.56
C SER A 77 9.57 10.92 1.44
N MET A 78 9.98 10.62 0.21
CA MET A 78 9.80 11.48 -0.95
C MET A 78 8.87 10.89 -1.99
N THR A 79 8.40 9.65 -1.83
CA THR A 79 7.50 9.04 -2.81
C THR A 79 6.04 9.20 -2.48
N CYS A 80 5.25 9.24 -3.55
CA CYS A 80 3.80 9.23 -3.51
C CYS A 80 3.26 7.80 -3.46
N ALA A 81 2.04 7.66 -2.95
CA ALA A 81 1.33 6.38 -2.97
C ALA A 81 1.23 5.84 -4.41
N TYR A 82 1.25 4.51 -4.55
CA TYR A 82 1.12 3.83 -5.85
C TYR A 82 2.19 4.16 -6.89
N THR A 83 3.34 4.71 -6.48
CA THR A 83 4.48 4.96 -7.37
C THR A 83 5.56 3.86 -7.24
N GLY A 84 6.24 3.58 -8.36
CA GLY A 84 7.30 2.58 -8.43
C GLY A 84 6.81 1.14 -8.63
N ASN A 85 7.75 0.19 -8.56
CA ASN A 85 7.49 -1.25 -8.64
C ASN A 85 8.08 -1.93 -7.38
N GLY A 86 7.31 -2.82 -6.73
CA GLY A 86 7.69 -3.51 -5.51
C GLY A 86 6.75 -3.21 -4.34
N TYR A 87 7.18 -2.38 -3.40
CA TYR A 87 6.35 -2.00 -2.25
C TYR A 87 5.22 -1.05 -2.68
N THR A 88 4.00 -1.36 -2.24
CA THR A 88 2.91 -0.39 -2.30
C THR A 88 3.08 0.57 -1.13
N ARG A 89 3.07 1.87 -1.43
CA ARG A 89 3.37 2.91 -0.44
C ARG A 89 2.07 3.52 0.08
N THR A 90 1.18 2.69 0.63
CA THR A 90 -0.19 3.08 1.00
C THR A 90 -0.27 4.12 2.14
N HIS A 91 0.79 4.25 2.95
CA HIS A 91 0.81 5.18 4.11
C HIS A 91 0.73 6.67 3.77
N ARG A 92 0.71 7.05 2.48
CA ARG A 92 0.85 8.43 2.02
C ARG A 92 -0.21 8.87 1.02
N ASP A 93 -1.31 8.14 0.89
CA ASP A 93 -2.44 8.59 0.08
C ASP A 93 -3.34 9.51 0.92
N ILE A 94 -3.45 10.78 0.51
CA ILE A 94 -4.19 11.79 1.29
C ILE A 94 -5.67 11.45 1.45
N ALA A 95 -6.27 10.77 0.46
CA ALA A 95 -7.68 10.40 0.52
C ALA A 95 -7.90 9.27 1.53
N VAL A 96 -7.02 8.26 1.54
CA VAL A 96 -7.05 7.17 2.55
C VAL A 96 -6.79 7.72 3.96
N ILE A 97 -5.79 8.60 4.11
CA ILE A 97 -5.47 9.20 5.40
C ILE A 97 -6.65 10.02 5.95
N ASN A 98 -7.27 10.83 5.10
CA ASN A 98 -8.42 11.63 5.53
C ASN A 98 -9.65 10.76 5.81
N ALA A 99 -9.83 9.64 5.12
CA ALA A 99 -10.87 8.66 5.47
C ALA A 99 -10.63 8.05 6.85
N MET A 100 -9.39 7.63 7.15
CA MET A 100 -9.00 7.12 8.47
C MET A 100 -9.20 8.18 9.57
N ARG A 101 -8.81 9.43 9.31
CA ARG A 101 -9.00 10.53 10.26
C ARG A 101 -10.47 10.81 10.53
N ALA A 102 -11.32 10.81 9.51
CA ALA A 102 -12.75 11.00 9.66
C ALA A 102 -13.40 9.91 10.53
N TRP A 103 -13.01 8.65 10.33
CA TRP A 103 -13.43 7.53 11.20
C TRP A 103 -13.03 7.74 12.66
N MET A 104 -11.84 8.29 12.90
CA MET A 104 -11.35 8.65 14.25
C MET A 104 -11.88 10.00 14.77
N HIS A 105 -12.83 10.63 14.08
CA HIS A 105 -13.37 11.96 14.42
C HIS A 105 -12.33 13.09 14.47
N LEU A 106 -11.29 13.00 13.63
CA LEU A 106 -10.24 14.01 13.48
C LEU A 106 -10.47 14.85 12.22
N ALA A 107 -10.12 16.15 12.31
CA ALA A 107 -10.19 17.05 11.16
C ALA A 107 -9.29 16.58 10.00
N PRO A 108 -9.66 16.83 8.72
CA PRO A 108 -8.83 16.47 7.58
C PRO A 108 -7.48 17.21 7.57
N VAL A 109 -6.50 16.63 6.90
CA VAL A 109 -5.14 17.18 6.71
C VAL A 109 -4.84 17.36 5.22
N SER A 110 -3.80 18.15 4.92
CA SER A 110 -3.31 18.38 3.57
C SER A 110 -2.03 17.60 3.31
N GLY A 111 -1.74 17.31 2.05
CA GLY A 111 -0.46 16.67 1.67
C GLY A 111 0.76 17.48 2.13
N ALA A 112 0.68 18.81 2.09
CA ALA A 112 1.74 19.68 2.59
C ALA A 112 2.04 19.46 4.09
N SER A 113 1.00 19.36 4.91
CA SER A 113 1.16 19.10 6.36
C SER A 113 1.76 17.72 6.68
N LEU A 114 1.70 16.80 5.71
CA LEU A 114 2.23 15.44 5.82
C LEU A 114 3.59 15.27 5.12
N GLY A 115 4.18 16.34 4.60
CA GLY A 115 5.45 16.28 3.86
C GLY A 115 5.35 15.56 2.50
N ILE A 116 4.15 15.53 1.92
CA ILE A 116 3.82 14.94 0.61
C ILE A 116 3.06 15.93 -0.28
N GLY A 117 3.31 17.23 -0.12
CA GLY A 117 2.62 18.27 -0.90
C GLY A 117 2.85 18.18 -2.41
N HIS A 118 3.89 17.46 -2.84
CA HIS A 118 4.19 17.15 -4.24
C HIS A 118 3.44 15.94 -4.79
N CYS A 119 2.70 15.22 -3.94
CA CYS A 119 1.89 14.07 -4.33
C CYS A 119 0.46 14.54 -4.63
N GLY A 120 0.17 14.72 -5.93
CA GLY A 120 -1.14 15.07 -6.47
C GLY A 120 -2.03 13.85 -6.66
#